data_AF-A0A2A4UHM8-F1
#
_entry.id   AF-A0A2A4UHM8-F1
#
_cell.length_a   1.000
_cell.length_b   1.000
_cell.length_c   1.000
_cell.angle_alpha   90.00
_cell.angle_beta   90.00
_cell.angle_gamma   90.00
#
_symmetry.space_group_name_H-M   'P 1'
#
loop_
_entity.id
_entity.type
_entity.pdbx_description
1 polymer ?
#
loop_
_entity_poly.entity_id
_entity_poly.type
_entity_poly.pdbx_seq_one_letter_code
_entity_poly.pdbx_strand_id
1 'polypeptide(L)'
;MNLVNKDRTHHLYNEKESPINKINISQISQSPVKFDGVFRIHSCRSMIARTGKNYLRFIMEDSNGFMTAYKWNPTSSTPSAIADKSHLQIRGKSRYYNGSYISDIISIKSVSPTPEQQVATLPYSKCSRPESLSKFSDIILNLEHRGLRDLLSNVFSQEQIVLPFIQVPASLKYHHNYQGGLLEHSLECASIIQDLSIFSQTDRELGISSALLHDLGKIKTIGINFSRPEIGKSIDHDAITLEICASALAKFDSNYPKLGIDLRHILTCRSTRRWGYEPKIPIAHAVQLADRLSSDRNLKRASHKPLSAPHHLSASL
;
A
#
# COMPACT_ATOMS: atom_id res chain seq x y z
N MET A 1 37.23 65.04 18.70
CA MET A 1 37.87 64.12 17.74
C MET A 1 37.13 62.79 17.82
N ASN A 2 36.38 62.47 16.76
CA ASN A 2 35.88 61.16 16.31
C ASN A 2 35.02 60.27 17.24
N LEU A 3 33.71 60.15 16.93
CA LEU A 3 33.02 59.07 16.15
C LEU A 3 32.49 57.97 17.10
N VAL A 4 31.21 57.96 17.49
CA VAL A 4 30.08 57.29 16.80
C VAL A 4 30.43 55.89 16.26
N ASN A 5 30.01 54.83 16.95
CA ASN A 5 29.02 53.89 16.38
C ASN A 5 28.46 52.89 17.41
N LYS A 6 27.13 52.78 17.40
CA LYS A 6 26.33 51.69 17.97
C LYS A 6 26.41 50.51 17.01
N ASP A 7 27.14 49.46 17.34
CA ASP A 7 26.99 48.20 16.62
C ASP A 7 25.81 47.41 17.19
N ARG A 8 24.69 47.56 16.47
CA ARG A 8 23.60 46.60 16.41
C ARG A 8 24.16 45.29 15.88
N THR A 9 24.36 44.32 16.75
CA THR A 9 24.49 42.92 16.34
C THR A 9 23.14 42.45 15.82
N HIS A 10 22.93 42.62 14.51
CA HIS A 10 21.96 41.86 13.75
C HIS A 10 22.32 40.37 13.89
N HIS A 11 21.65 39.68 14.81
CA HIS A 11 21.53 38.23 14.71
C HIS A 11 20.73 37.92 13.45
N LEU A 12 21.46 37.77 12.34
CA LEU A 12 20.99 37.02 11.18
C LEU A 12 20.67 35.61 11.70
N TYR A 13 19.40 35.37 11.99
CA TYR A 13 18.86 34.03 12.01
C TYR A 13 19.06 33.48 10.59
N ASN A 14 20.19 32.81 10.38
CA ASN A 14 20.34 31.86 9.29
C ASN A 14 19.25 30.80 9.54
N GLU A 15 18.13 30.93 8.86
CA GLU A 15 17.22 29.83 8.60
C GLU A 15 18.01 28.77 7.84
N LYS A 16 18.73 27.91 8.58
CA LYS A 16 19.18 26.63 8.07
C LYS A 16 17.92 25.91 7.63
N GLU A 17 17.65 25.91 6.33
CA GLU A 17 16.57 25.15 5.73
C GLU A 17 16.71 23.71 6.24
N SER A 18 15.76 23.29 7.08
CA SER A 18 15.67 21.92 7.54
C SER A 18 15.73 21.00 6.32
N PRO A 19 16.51 19.90 6.38
CA PRO A 19 16.68 19.02 5.23
C PRO A 19 15.31 18.55 4.73
N ILE A 20 15.13 18.64 3.43
CA ILE A 20 13.96 18.13 2.75
C ILE A 20 13.98 16.60 2.86
N ASN A 21 13.11 16.05 3.70
CA ASN A 21 13.04 14.61 3.89
C ASN A 21 12.04 13.99 2.90
N LYS A 22 12.40 12.87 2.29
CA LYS A 22 11.44 11.95 1.66
C LYS A 22 10.67 11.27 2.79
N ILE A 23 9.44 11.70 3.03
CA ILE A 23 8.61 11.21 4.14
C ILE A 23 7.19 10.90 3.69
N ASN A 24 6.58 9.94 4.36
CA ASN A 24 5.19 9.56 4.17
C ASN A 24 4.26 10.42 5.06
N ILE A 25 2.95 10.34 4.81
CA ILE A 25 1.94 11.14 5.51
C ILE A 25 1.91 10.85 7.01
N SER A 26 2.13 9.60 7.43
CA SER A 26 2.16 9.27 8.86
C SER A 26 3.26 10.03 9.60
N GLN A 27 4.44 10.18 8.99
CA GLN A 27 5.56 10.94 9.54
C GLN A 27 5.30 12.44 9.53
N ILE A 28 4.72 12.97 8.44
CA ILE A 28 4.35 14.39 8.35
C ILE A 28 3.31 14.78 9.42
N SER A 29 2.47 13.83 9.83
CA SER A 29 1.38 14.02 10.78
C SER A 29 1.78 13.84 12.24
N GLN A 30 3.07 13.73 12.56
CA GLN A 30 3.56 13.58 13.94
C GLN A 30 4.25 14.84 14.48
N SER A 31 4.86 15.64 13.60
CA SER A 31 5.58 16.85 14.00
C SER A 31 5.60 17.90 12.88
N PRO A 32 5.80 19.19 13.20
CA PRO A 32 6.04 20.22 12.18
C PRO A 32 7.33 19.93 11.41
N VAL A 33 7.22 19.67 10.12
CA VAL A 33 8.34 19.28 9.26
C VAL A 33 8.20 19.89 7.86
N LYS A 34 9.33 20.25 7.25
CA LYS A 34 9.40 20.56 5.82
C LYS A 34 9.59 19.26 5.04
N PHE A 35 8.85 19.07 3.96
CA PHE A 35 8.87 17.82 3.21
C PHE A 35 8.84 18.04 1.70
N ASP A 36 9.29 17.02 0.97
CA ASP A 36 9.16 16.90 -0.47
C ASP A 36 8.85 15.44 -0.82
N GLY A 37 7.70 15.21 -1.43
CA GLY A 37 7.23 13.86 -1.72
C GLY A 37 6.24 13.82 -2.88
N VAL A 38 6.09 12.64 -3.47
CA VAL A 38 4.99 12.35 -4.38
C VAL A 38 3.81 11.88 -3.55
N PHE A 39 2.65 12.48 -3.78
CA PHE A 39 1.41 12.11 -3.12
C PHE A 39 0.30 11.93 -4.14
N ARG A 40 -0.63 11.03 -3.83
CA ARG A 40 -1.87 10.87 -4.58
C ARG A 40 -2.88 11.91 -4.11
N ILE A 41 -3.62 12.51 -5.03
CA ILE A 41 -4.67 13.48 -4.70
C ILE A 41 -6.01 12.77 -4.60
N HIS A 42 -6.55 12.73 -3.40
CA HIS A 42 -7.89 12.22 -3.13
C HIS A 42 -8.97 13.22 -3.56
N SER A 43 -8.76 14.51 -3.28
CA SER A 43 -9.64 15.59 -3.75
C SER A 43 -8.92 16.93 -3.79
N CYS A 44 -9.34 17.82 -4.68
CA CYS A 44 -8.89 19.20 -4.76
C CYS A 44 -10.10 20.13 -4.93
N ARG A 45 -10.20 21.18 -4.12
CA ARG A 45 -11.28 22.18 -4.20
C ARG A 45 -10.72 23.60 -4.16
N SER A 46 -11.23 24.47 -5.03
CA SER A 46 -11.00 25.90 -4.96
C SER A 46 -11.92 26.52 -3.90
N MET A 47 -11.35 27.35 -3.04
CA MET A 47 -12.02 27.96 -1.90
C MET A 47 -11.68 29.46 -1.85
N ILE A 48 -12.56 30.25 -1.23
CA ILE A 48 -12.36 31.68 -1.01
C ILE A 48 -12.16 31.91 0.49
N ALA A 49 -11.05 32.55 0.87
CA ALA A 49 -10.79 32.92 2.24
C ALA A 49 -11.70 34.07 2.68
N ARG A 50 -11.84 34.30 3.99
CA ARG A 50 -12.59 35.46 4.52
C ARG A 50 -12.06 36.82 4.00
N THR A 51 -10.80 36.84 3.55
CA THR A 51 -10.13 37.99 2.94
C THR A 51 -10.47 38.18 1.46
N GLY A 52 -11.32 37.33 0.87
CA GLY A 52 -11.65 37.34 -0.56
C GLY A 52 -10.61 36.67 -1.47
N LYS A 53 -9.47 36.24 -0.93
CA LYS A 53 -8.41 35.59 -1.72
C LYS A 53 -8.71 34.10 -1.98
N ASN A 54 -8.47 33.66 -3.21
CA ASN A 54 -8.58 32.26 -3.59
C ASN A 54 -7.45 31.41 -2.99
N TYR A 55 -7.77 30.19 -2.57
CA TYR A 55 -6.82 29.16 -2.18
C TYR A 55 -7.32 27.78 -2.60
N LEU A 56 -6.40 26.82 -2.76
CA LEU A 56 -6.78 25.42 -3.01
C LEU A 56 -6.68 24.62 -1.72
N ARG A 57 -7.70 23.80 -1.46
CA ARG A 57 -7.69 22.78 -0.41
C ARG A 57 -7.57 21.40 -1.05
N PHE A 58 -6.56 20.66 -0.62
CA PHE A 58 -6.29 19.29 -1.02
C PHE A 58 -6.62 18.33 0.11
N ILE A 59 -7.05 17.13 -0.25
CA ILE A 59 -6.80 15.94 0.55
C ILE A 59 -5.78 15.14 -0.25
N MET A 60 -4.55 15.05 0.27
CA MET A 60 -3.51 14.21 -0.29
C MET A 60 -3.45 12.91 0.52
N GLU A 61 -3.16 11.80 -0.15
CA GLU A 61 -3.05 10.47 0.45
C GLU A 61 -1.80 9.74 -0.08
N ASP A 62 -1.32 8.80 0.72
CA ASP A 62 -0.32 7.81 0.36
C ASP A 62 -0.67 6.47 1.02
N SER A 63 0.15 5.43 0.92
CA SER A 63 -0.15 4.13 1.52
C SER A 63 -0.19 4.13 3.06
N ASN A 64 0.14 5.25 3.72
CA ASN A 64 0.28 5.40 5.16
C ASN A 64 -0.75 6.37 5.78
N GLY A 65 -1.54 7.07 4.97
CA GLY A 65 -2.61 7.91 5.49
C GLY A 65 -3.12 8.96 4.50
N PHE A 66 -3.82 9.94 5.04
CA PHE A 66 -4.27 11.12 4.32
C PHE A 66 -4.08 12.39 5.16
N MET A 67 -3.96 13.53 4.48
CA MET A 67 -3.75 14.81 5.12
C MET A 67 -4.43 15.92 4.35
N THR A 68 -4.99 16.89 5.08
CA THR A 68 -5.46 18.13 4.46
C THR A 68 -4.26 19.03 4.19
N ALA A 69 -4.17 19.54 2.96
CA ALA A 69 -3.14 20.48 2.57
C ALA A 69 -3.72 21.73 1.87
N TYR A 70 -3.06 22.88 2.01
CA TYR A 70 -3.53 24.17 1.52
C TYR A 70 -2.50 24.83 0.62
N LYS A 71 -2.87 25.19 -0.60
CA LYS A 71 -2.07 26.06 -1.47
C LYS A 71 -2.66 27.46 -1.46
N TRP A 72 -2.00 28.35 -0.74
CA TRP A 72 -2.33 29.76 -0.68
C TRP A 72 -1.85 30.49 -1.93
N ASN A 73 -2.64 31.47 -2.40
CA ASN A 73 -2.34 32.30 -3.57
C ASN A 73 -1.85 31.47 -4.77
N PRO A 74 -2.69 30.55 -5.30
CA PRO A 74 -2.31 29.73 -6.45
C PRO A 74 -1.95 30.64 -7.64
N THR A 75 -0.75 30.44 -8.17
CA THR A 75 -0.22 31.15 -9.36
C THR A 75 -0.45 30.34 -10.63
N SER A 76 -0.11 30.91 -11.78
CA SER A 76 -0.13 30.20 -13.09
C SER A 76 0.70 28.92 -13.13
N SER A 77 1.68 28.75 -12.24
CA SER A 77 2.44 27.50 -12.10
C SER A 77 1.69 26.38 -11.37
N THR A 78 0.52 26.67 -10.81
CA THR A 78 -0.36 25.66 -10.21
C THR A 78 -1.21 25.04 -11.31
N PRO A 79 -1.27 23.69 -11.43
CA PRO A 79 -2.07 23.07 -12.48
C PRO A 79 -3.53 23.56 -12.43
N SER A 80 -4.05 24.02 -13.57
CA SER A 80 -5.40 24.60 -13.69
C SER A 80 -6.51 23.58 -13.44
N ALA A 81 -6.25 22.31 -13.71
CA ALA A 81 -7.10 21.18 -13.39
C ALA A 81 -6.26 20.10 -12.71
N ILE A 82 -6.66 19.71 -11.49
CA ILE A 82 -6.05 18.63 -10.74
C ILE A 82 -7.13 17.55 -10.63
N ALA A 83 -7.02 16.53 -11.49
CA ALA A 83 -7.96 15.42 -11.48
C ALA A 83 -7.82 14.63 -10.18
N ASP A 84 -8.94 14.10 -9.68
CA ASP A 84 -8.91 13.08 -8.64
C ASP A 84 -8.02 11.93 -9.10
N LYS A 85 -7.27 11.32 -8.17
CA LYS A 85 -6.29 10.26 -8.42
C LYS A 85 -4.99 10.69 -9.12
N SER A 86 -4.84 11.98 -9.44
CA SER A 86 -3.56 12.48 -9.95
C SER A 86 -2.44 12.34 -8.92
N HIS A 87 -1.21 12.24 -9.40
CA HIS A 87 -0.02 12.22 -8.54
C HIS A 87 0.73 13.54 -8.69
N LEU A 88 1.02 14.17 -7.56
CA LEU A 88 1.69 15.46 -7.50
C LEU A 88 2.96 15.33 -6.65
N GLN A 89 4.05 15.91 -7.14
CA GLN A 89 5.19 16.23 -6.29
C GLN A 89 4.85 17.49 -5.48
N ILE A 90 4.84 17.38 -4.17
CA ILE A 90 4.47 18.44 -3.25
C ILE A 90 5.66 18.74 -2.33
N ARG A 91 6.08 20.01 -2.34
CA ARG A 91 6.89 20.58 -1.27
C ARG A 91 6.01 21.37 -0.34
N GLY A 92 6.10 21.10 0.95
CA GLY A 92 5.23 21.71 1.94
C GLY A 92 5.87 21.79 3.32
N LYS A 93 5.12 22.40 4.23
CA LYS A 93 5.42 22.43 5.65
C LYS A 93 4.18 22.01 6.43
N SER A 94 4.32 21.01 7.30
CA SER A 94 3.24 20.66 8.21
C SER A 94 3.17 21.62 9.40
N ARG A 95 1.95 21.83 9.89
CA ARG A 95 1.64 22.60 11.10
C ARG A 95 0.46 21.99 11.81
N TYR A 96 0.41 22.16 13.13
CA TYR A 96 -0.72 21.75 13.94
C TYR A 96 -1.82 22.81 13.88
N TYR A 97 -3.07 22.38 13.64
CA TYR A 97 -4.23 23.26 13.55
C TYR A 97 -5.51 22.52 13.94
N ASN A 98 -6.26 23.08 14.87
CA ASN A 98 -7.56 22.58 15.31
C ASN A 98 -7.58 21.06 15.62
N GLY A 99 -6.63 20.60 16.43
CA GLY A 99 -6.56 19.20 16.86
C GLY A 99 -5.87 18.24 15.89
N SER A 100 -5.43 18.69 14.70
CA SER A 100 -4.83 17.84 13.68
C SER A 100 -3.64 18.49 12.97
N TYR A 101 -2.75 17.68 12.39
CA TYR A 101 -1.72 18.19 11.50
C TYR A 101 -2.28 18.41 10.09
N ILE A 102 -1.98 19.58 9.53
CA ILE A 102 -2.27 19.96 8.14
C ILE A 102 -1.01 20.49 7.49
N SER A 103 -1.00 20.57 6.16
CA SER A 103 0.15 21.11 5.43
C SER A 103 -0.16 22.42 4.71
N ASP A 104 0.76 23.38 4.74
CA ASP A 104 0.80 24.46 3.77
C ASP A 104 1.75 24.09 2.63
N ILE A 105 1.25 24.17 1.40
CA ILE A 105 1.95 23.78 0.18
C ILE A 105 2.77 24.96 -0.33
N ILE A 106 4.07 24.74 -0.47
CA ILE A 106 5.03 25.69 -1.03
C ILE A 106 5.01 25.59 -2.56
N SER A 107 5.23 24.38 -3.11
CA SER A 107 5.21 24.14 -4.56
C SER A 107 4.53 22.82 -4.91
N ILE A 108 3.88 22.80 -6.08
CA ILE A 108 3.23 21.63 -6.66
C ILE A 108 3.76 21.43 -8.08
N LYS A 109 4.01 20.18 -8.47
CA LYS A 109 4.29 19.79 -9.85
C LYS A 109 3.57 18.49 -10.19
N SER A 110 2.94 18.44 -11.37
CA SER A 110 2.39 17.19 -11.90
C SER A 110 3.51 16.22 -12.25
N VAL A 111 3.36 14.95 -11.87
CA VAL A 111 4.36 13.91 -12.12
C VAL A 111 3.70 12.61 -12.58
N SER A 112 4.42 11.89 -13.43
CA SER A 112 4.14 10.47 -13.70
C SER A 112 4.96 9.64 -12.71
N PRO A 113 4.33 9.01 -11.70
CA PRO A 113 5.05 8.26 -10.69
C PRO A 113 5.64 6.97 -11.27
N THR A 114 6.85 6.65 -10.84
CA THR A 114 7.47 5.32 -11.03
C THR A 114 6.60 4.22 -10.38
N PRO A 115 6.75 2.94 -10.76
CA PRO A 115 6.00 1.85 -10.12
C PRO A 115 6.14 1.81 -8.61
N GLU A 116 7.34 2.04 -8.07
CA GLU A 116 7.62 2.09 -6.64
C GLU A 116 6.91 3.29 -5.98
N GLN A 117 6.92 4.46 -6.63
CA GLN A 117 6.15 5.61 -6.15
C GLN A 117 4.65 5.34 -6.18
N GLN A 118 4.12 4.62 -7.18
CA GLN A 118 2.70 4.24 -7.22
C GLN A 118 2.35 3.30 -6.07
N VAL A 119 3.24 2.36 -5.71
CA VAL A 119 3.07 1.52 -4.52
C VAL A 119 3.12 2.35 -3.23
N ALA A 120 4.05 3.31 -3.13
CA ALA A 120 4.13 4.22 -2.00
C ALA A 120 2.90 5.11 -1.84
N THR A 121 2.21 5.42 -2.94
CA THR A 121 1.03 6.30 -2.97
C THR A 121 -0.29 5.55 -3.22
N LEU A 122 -0.35 4.27 -2.86
CA LEU A 122 -1.59 3.50 -2.94
C LEU A 122 -2.72 4.17 -2.14
N PRO A 123 -3.98 4.06 -2.60
CA PRO A 123 -5.08 4.83 -2.03
C PRO A 123 -5.53 4.26 -0.67
N TYR A 124 -4.98 4.80 0.42
CA TYR A 124 -5.36 4.46 1.80
C TYR A 124 -6.86 4.57 2.04
N SER A 125 -7.52 5.56 1.42
CA SER A 125 -8.97 5.74 1.50
C SER A 125 -9.82 4.62 0.86
N LYS A 126 -9.22 3.74 0.06
CA LYS A 126 -9.91 2.65 -0.65
C LYS A 126 -9.74 1.27 -0.01
N CYS A 127 -8.90 1.17 1.02
CA CYS A 127 -8.67 -0.06 1.76
C CYS A 127 -9.60 -0.11 2.99
N SER A 128 -10.29 -1.23 3.20
CA SER A 128 -11.15 -1.44 4.38
C SER A 128 -10.35 -1.54 5.68
N ARG A 129 -9.07 -1.95 5.58
CA ARG A 129 -8.11 -2.06 6.69
C ARG A 129 -6.84 -1.31 6.33
N PRO A 130 -6.83 0.01 6.49
CA PRO A 130 -5.76 0.85 5.93
C PRO A 130 -4.35 0.52 6.44
N GLU A 131 -4.21 0.00 7.67
CA GLU A 131 -2.95 -0.48 8.23
C GLU A 131 -2.34 -1.65 7.43
N SER A 132 -3.17 -2.48 6.80
CA SER A 132 -2.71 -3.55 5.92
C SER A 132 -2.11 -2.97 4.64
N LEU A 133 -2.64 -1.85 4.13
CA LEU A 133 -2.08 -1.19 2.95
C LEU A 133 -0.69 -0.62 3.23
N SER A 134 -0.49 -0.04 4.41
CA SER A 134 0.82 0.47 4.84
C SER A 134 1.85 -0.66 4.92
N LYS A 135 1.51 -1.75 5.62
CA LYS A 135 2.37 -2.95 5.71
C LYS A 135 2.71 -3.54 4.34
N PHE A 136 1.72 -3.59 3.45
CA PHE A 136 1.90 -4.10 2.10
C PHE A 136 2.88 -3.28 1.27
N SER A 137 2.71 -1.96 1.27
CA SER A 137 3.62 -1.04 0.60
C SER A 137 5.03 -1.16 1.20
N ASP A 138 5.13 -1.18 2.53
CA ASP A 138 6.42 -1.29 3.23
C ASP A 138 7.14 -2.60 2.91
N ILE A 139 6.44 -3.75 2.88
CA ILE A 139 7.04 -5.04 2.51
C ILE A 139 7.65 -4.96 1.12
N ILE A 140 6.91 -4.45 0.13
CA ILE A 140 7.39 -4.35 -1.25
C ILE A 140 8.60 -3.42 -1.33
N LEU A 141 8.49 -2.21 -0.79
CA LEU A 141 9.50 -1.17 -0.92
C LEU A 141 10.80 -1.49 -0.18
N ASN A 142 10.73 -2.31 0.87
CA ASN A 142 11.89 -2.70 1.67
C ASN A 142 12.54 -4.03 1.26
N LEU A 143 12.04 -4.74 0.25
CA LEU A 143 12.76 -5.89 -0.32
C LEU A 143 14.16 -5.46 -0.77
N GLU A 144 15.21 -6.14 -0.35
CA GLU A 144 16.60 -5.82 -0.71
C GLU A 144 16.90 -6.23 -2.15
N HIS A 145 16.36 -7.36 -2.61
CA HIS A 145 16.51 -7.86 -3.97
C HIS A 145 15.74 -6.98 -4.96
N ARG A 146 16.46 -6.06 -5.60
CA ARG A 146 15.92 -5.09 -6.56
C ARG A 146 14.99 -5.74 -7.59
N GLY A 147 15.36 -6.87 -8.18
CA GLY A 147 14.52 -7.52 -9.19
C GLY A 147 13.13 -7.92 -8.67
N LEU A 148 13.03 -8.36 -7.42
CA LEU A 148 11.76 -8.81 -6.83
C LEU A 148 10.91 -7.60 -6.44
N ARG A 149 11.54 -6.57 -5.88
CA ARG A 149 10.90 -5.27 -5.64
C ARG A 149 10.33 -4.70 -6.92
N ASP A 150 11.14 -4.59 -7.98
CA ASP A 150 10.72 -4.07 -9.27
C ASP A 150 9.58 -4.93 -9.84
N LEU A 151 9.64 -6.27 -9.76
CA LEU A 151 8.56 -7.15 -10.22
C LEU A 151 7.24 -6.84 -9.49
N LEU A 152 7.24 -6.80 -8.16
CA LEU A 152 6.04 -6.52 -7.38
C LEU A 152 5.53 -5.10 -7.62
N SER A 153 6.43 -4.11 -7.68
CA SER A 153 6.06 -2.73 -7.98
C SER A 153 5.41 -2.61 -9.35
N ASN A 154 5.93 -3.27 -10.39
CA ASN A 154 5.30 -3.26 -11.73
C ASN A 154 3.93 -3.96 -11.76
N VAL A 155 3.71 -4.99 -10.94
CA VAL A 155 2.39 -5.65 -10.82
C VAL A 155 1.41 -4.74 -10.08
N PHE A 156 1.77 -4.27 -8.89
CA PHE A 156 0.85 -3.57 -7.99
C PHE A 156 0.74 -2.06 -8.21
N SER A 157 1.54 -1.48 -9.10
CA SER A 157 1.34 -0.09 -9.54
C SER A 157 0.07 0.06 -10.40
N GLN A 158 -0.39 -1.03 -11.02
CA GLN A 158 -1.54 -1.01 -11.92
C GLN A 158 -2.87 -0.90 -11.16
N GLU A 159 -3.62 0.20 -11.33
CA GLU A 159 -4.91 0.42 -10.61
C GLU A 159 -5.90 -0.74 -10.82
N GLN A 160 -5.95 -1.31 -12.03
CA GLN A 160 -6.84 -2.45 -12.35
C GLN A 160 -6.48 -3.75 -11.63
N ILE A 161 -5.28 -3.83 -11.02
CA ILE A 161 -4.81 -4.96 -10.22
C ILE A 161 -4.95 -4.63 -8.73
N VAL A 162 -4.37 -3.52 -8.28
CA VAL A 162 -4.26 -3.24 -6.84
C VAL A 162 -5.59 -2.84 -6.21
N LEU A 163 -6.46 -2.11 -6.91
CA LEU A 163 -7.76 -1.73 -6.36
C LEU A 163 -8.63 -2.95 -6.01
N PRO A 164 -8.84 -3.93 -6.92
CA PRO A 164 -9.57 -5.13 -6.52
C PRO A 164 -8.78 -5.96 -5.51
N PHE A 165 -7.45 -6.04 -5.59
CA PHE A 165 -6.64 -6.79 -4.61
C PHE A 165 -6.87 -6.35 -3.16
N ILE A 166 -6.99 -5.05 -2.91
CA ILE A 166 -7.24 -4.49 -1.57
C ILE A 166 -8.72 -4.49 -1.17
N GLN A 167 -9.62 -4.99 -2.02
CA GLN A 167 -11.08 -4.92 -1.83
C GLN A 167 -11.78 -6.27 -1.86
N VAL A 168 -11.36 -7.23 -2.69
CA VAL A 168 -12.04 -8.52 -2.79
C VAL A 168 -11.78 -9.39 -1.54
N PRO A 169 -12.70 -10.30 -1.18
CA PRO A 169 -12.44 -11.31 -0.18
C PRO A 169 -11.45 -12.36 -0.69
N ALA A 170 -10.73 -13.04 0.21
CA ALA A 170 -9.86 -14.16 -0.19
C ALA A 170 -10.66 -15.44 -0.50
N SER A 171 -11.90 -15.52 -0.02
CA SER A 171 -12.77 -16.67 -0.20
C SER A 171 -14.25 -16.27 -0.17
N LEU A 172 -15.10 -17.06 -0.83
CA LEU A 172 -16.55 -16.88 -0.79
C LEU A 172 -17.22 -17.57 0.40
N LYS A 173 -16.59 -18.61 0.97
CA LYS A 173 -17.21 -19.47 2.00
C LYS A 173 -16.29 -19.84 3.15
N TYR A 174 -15.01 -19.51 3.06
CA TYR A 174 -13.98 -19.96 4.00
C TYR A 174 -13.34 -18.77 4.72
N HIS A 175 -12.04 -18.85 5.02
CA HIS A 175 -11.28 -17.82 5.70
C HIS A 175 -11.22 -16.52 4.90
N HIS A 176 -11.08 -15.40 5.62
CA HIS A 176 -10.94 -14.06 5.05
C HIS A 176 -12.05 -13.71 4.04
N ASN A 177 -13.27 -14.17 4.32
CA ASN A 177 -14.48 -13.93 3.54
C ASN A 177 -15.13 -12.57 3.86
N TYR A 178 -14.34 -11.50 3.84
CA TYR A 178 -14.79 -10.13 4.01
C TYR A 178 -14.04 -9.20 3.05
N GLN A 179 -14.57 -8.00 2.82
CA GLN A 179 -13.96 -7.02 1.91
C GLN A 179 -12.53 -6.68 2.36
N GLY A 180 -11.56 -6.83 1.45
CA GLY A 180 -10.12 -6.66 1.71
C GLY A 180 -9.43 -7.89 2.31
N GLY A 181 -10.14 -9.01 2.46
CA GLY A 181 -9.59 -10.24 3.01
C GLY A 181 -8.45 -10.84 2.18
N LEU A 182 -8.41 -10.62 0.87
CA LEU A 182 -7.33 -11.10 0.00
C LEU A 182 -5.97 -10.47 0.36
N LEU A 183 -5.94 -9.15 0.58
CA LEU A 183 -4.76 -8.44 1.03
C LEU A 183 -4.26 -8.98 2.38
N GLU A 184 -5.16 -9.11 3.34
CA GLU A 184 -4.80 -9.59 4.69
C GLU A 184 -4.28 -11.03 4.67
N HIS A 185 -4.91 -11.92 3.91
CA HIS A 185 -4.42 -13.28 3.73
C HIS A 185 -3.00 -13.31 3.16
N SER A 186 -2.78 -12.54 2.09
CA SER A 186 -1.47 -12.44 1.45
C SER A 186 -0.39 -11.91 2.40
N LEU A 187 -0.74 -10.93 3.24
CA LEU A 187 0.16 -10.37 4.26
C LEU A 187 0.46 -11.35 5.40
N GLU A 188 -0.53 -12.11 5.85
CA GLU A 188 -0.31 -13.16 6.85
C GLU A 188 0.65 -14.23 6.32
N CYS A 189 0.47 -14.66 5.07
CA CYS A 189 1.39 -15.58 4.41
C CYS A 189 2.79 -15.01 4.30
N ALA A 190 2.93 -13.76 3.83
CA ALA A 190 4.22 -13.08 3.73
C ALA A 190 4.91 -12.93 5.09
N SER A 191 4.16 -12.59 6.15
CA SER A 191 4.68 -12.49 7.51
C SER A 191 5.20 -13.83 8.03
N ILE A 192 4.48 -14.92 7.76
CA ILE A 192 4.96 -16.27 8.15
C ILE A 192 6.29 -16.57 7.46
N ILE A 193 6.43 -16.27 6.17
CA ILE A 193 7.70 -16.48 5.45
C ILE A 193 8.82 -15.57 5.99
N GLN A 194 8.50 -14.32 6.31
CA GLN A 194 9.44 -13.35 6.87
C GLN A 194 10.08 -13.86 8.19
N ASP A 195 9.31 -14.58 9.00
CA ASP A 195 9.76 -15.12 10.29
C ASP A 195 10.63 -16.40 10.15
N LEU A 196 10.72 -16.99 8.96
CA LEU A 196 11.52 -18.20 8.71
C LEU A 196 12.99 -17.84 8.45
N SER A 197 13.77 -17.77 9.54
CA SER A 197 15.21 -17.46 9.51
C SER A 197 16.09 -18.54 8.86
N ILE A 198 15.54 -19.74 8.62
CA ILE A 198 16.25 -20.86 7.99
C ILE A 198 16.58 -20.63 6.51
N PHE A 199 15.89 -19.70 5.84
CA PHE A 199 16.10 -19.40 4.43
C PHE A 199 17.12 -18.28 4.24
N SER A 200 17.85 -18.34 3.13
CA SER A 200 18.69 -17.23 2.67
C SER A 200 17.83 -15.96 2.47
N GLN A 201 18.44 -14.78 2.51
CA GLN A 201 17.71 -13.52 2.25
C GLN A 201 16.96 -13.59 0.92
N THR A 202 17.62 -14.03 -0.15
CA THR A 202 17.01 -14.13 -1.49
C THR A 202 15.87 -15.13 -1.55
N ASP A 203 16.00 -16.31 -0.94
CA ASP A 203 14.92 -17.30 -0.91
C ASP A 203 13.73 -16.79 -0.09
N ARG A 204 14.00 -16.14 1.05
CA ARG A 204 12.95 -15.54 1.88
C ARG A 204 12.18 -14.46 1.12
N GLU A 205 12.89 -13.57 0.42
CA GLU A 205 12.24 -12.53 -0.41
C GLU A 205 11.49 -13.11 -1.61
N LEU A 206 11.99 -14.18 -2.22
CA LEU A 206 11.26 -14.93 -3.24
C LEU A 206 9.96 -15.52 -2.68
N GLY A 207 10.02 -16.08 -1.46
CA GLY A 207 8.85 -16.61 -0.76
C GLY A 207 7.85 -15.52 -0.37
N ILE A 208 8.30 -14.36 0.11
CA ILE A 208 7.45 -13.20 0.41
C ILE A 208 6.77 -12.72 -0.87
N SER A 209 7.54 -12.56 -1.95
CA SER A 209 7.02 -12.15 -3.25
C SER A 209 5.97 -13.14 -3.78
N SER A 210 6.24 -14.43 -3.64
CA SER A 210 5.29 -15.50 -3.99
C SER A 210 4.04 -15.45 -3.13
N ALA A 211 4.16 -15.24 -1.82
CA ALA A 211 3.02 -15.13 -0.90
C ALA A 211 2.10 -13.95 -1.25
N LEU A 212 2.66 -12.81 -1.66
CA LEU A 212 1.87 -11.65 -2.10
C LEU A 212 1.16 -11.89 -3.44
N LEU A 213 1.69 -12.77 -4.28
CA LEU A 213 1.18 -13.02 -5.64
C LEU A 213 0.29 -14.27 -5.75
N HIS A 214 0.43 -15.26 -4.86
CA HIS A 214 -0.09 -16.63 -5.09
C HIS A 214 -1.58 -16.70 -5.40
N ASP A 215 -2.35 -15.81 -4.79
CA ASP A 215 -3.80 -15.74 -4.92
C ASP A 215 -4.27 -14.56 -5.78
N LEU A 216 -3.37 -13.87 -6.48
CA LEU A 216 -3.69 -12.62 -7.18
C LEU A 216 -4.79 -12.81 -8.23
N GLY A 217 -4.90 -13.99 -8.84
CA GLY A 217 -5.99 -14.33 -9.77
C GLY A 217 -7.39 -14.24 -9.16
N LYS A 218 -7.52 -14.23 -7.83
CA LYS A 218 -8.79 -14.00 -7.13
C LYS A 218 -9.40 -12.63 -7.43
N ILE A 219 -8.61 -11.63 -7.84
CA ILE A 219 -9.14 -10.34 -8.28
C ILE A 219 -10.04 -10.42 -9.52
N LYS A 220 -9.95 -11.52 -10.29
CA LYS A 220 -10.82 -11.79 -11.45
C LYS A 220 -11.84 -12.89 -11.18
N THR A 221 -11.51 -13.85 -10.32
CA THR A 221 -12.37 -15.02 -10.05
C THR A 221 -13.33 -14.84 -8.88
N ILE A 222 -13.19 -13.74 -8.12
CA ILE A 222 -14.05 -13.37 -7.01
C ILE A 222 -14.47 -11.91 -7.16
N GLY A 223 -15.77 -11.66 -7.08
CA GLY A 223 -16.32 -10.30 -7.10
C GLY A 223 -16.28 -9.65 -5.71
N ILE A 224 -16.17 -8.32 -5.69
CA ILE A 224 -16.23 -7.51 -4.45
C ILE A 224 -17.52 -7.79 -3.66
N ASN A 225 -18.64 -8.07 -4.36
CA ASN A 225 -19.94 -8.39 -3.77
C ASN A 225 -20.10 -9.89 -3.42
N PHE A 226 -19.01 -10.60 -3.12
CA PHE A 226 -19.03 -12.03 -2.78
C PHE A 226 -19.65 -12.91 -3.89
N SER A 227 -19.52 -12.51 -5.14
CA SER A 227 -19.98 -13.28 -6.30
C SER A 227 -18.84 -14.07 -6.93
N ARG A 228 -19.20 -15.11 -7.71
CA ARG A 228 -18.26 -15.85 -8.56
C ARG A 228 -18.51 -15.50 -10.03
N PRO A 229 -17.69 -14.61 -10.64
CA PRO A 229 -17.79 -14.30 -12.07
C PRO A 229 -17.59 -15.55 -12.95
N GLU A 230 -18.04 -15.51 -14.20
CA GLU A 230 -17.93 -16.64 -15.14
C GLU A 230 -16.49 -17.18 -15.26
N ILE A 231 -15.50 -16.29 -15.35
CA ILE A 231 -14.09 -16.69 -15.41
C ILE A 231 -13.68 -17.52 -14.18
N GLY A 232 -14.21 -17.19 -12.99
CA GLY A 232 -13.96 -17.92 -11.75
C GLY A 232 -14.77 -19.22 -11.60
N LYS A 233 -15.70 -19.51 -12.51
CA LYS A 233 -16.37 -20.81 -12.61
C LYS A 233 -15.60 -21.78 -13.51
N SER A 234 -14.83 -21.25 -14.46
CA SER A 234 -14.21 -22.04 -15.53
C SER A 234 -12.69 -22.16 -15.41
N ILE A 235 -12.02 -21.21 -14.76
CA ILE A 235 -10.55 -21.13 -14.72
C ILE A 235 -10.08 -20.97 -13.27
N ASP A 236 -9.08 -21.78 -12.90
CA ASP A 236 -8.41 -21.66 -11.61
C ASP A 236 -7.66 -20.33 -11.49
N HIS A 237 -7.73 -19.71 -10.31
CA HIS A 237 -7.05 -18.45 -10.04
C HIS A 237 -5.52 -18.56 -10.18
N ASP A 238 -4.91 -19.75 -10.01
CA ASP A 238 -3.48 -19.99 -10.27
C ASP A 238 -3.08 -19.58 -11.70
N ALA A 239 -3.88 -19.97 -12.69
CA ALA A 239 -3.60 -19.68 -14.10
C ALA A 239 -3.74 -18.18 -14.38
N ILE A 240 -4.78 -17.57 -13.82
CA ILE A 240 -5.03 -16.13 -13.95
C ILE A 240 -3.97 -15.31 -13.22
N THR A 241 -3.42 -15.83 -12.11
CA THR A 241 -2.28 -15.21 -11.43
C THR A 241 -1.09 -15.06 -12.36
N LEU A 242 -0.75 -16.12 -13.10
CA LEU A 242 0.32 -16.06 -14.10
C LEU A 242 0.00 -15.11 -15.26
N GLU A 243 -1.26 -15.08 -15.71
CA GLU A 243 -1.71 -14.15 -16.75
C GLU A 243 -1.54 -12.69 -16.32
N ILE A 244 -1.98 -12.35 -15.10
CA ILE A 244 -1.84 -11.01 -14.52
C ILE A 244 -0.36 -10.62 -14.39
N CYS A 245 0.48 -11.56 -13.99
CA CYS A 245 1.91 -11.31 -13.77
C CYS A 245 2.74 -11.36 -15.07
N ALA A 246 2.16 -11.75 -16.21
CA ALA A 246 2.92 -12.14 -17.40
C ALA A 246 3.88 -11.05 -17.91
N SER A 247 3.44 -9.79 -17.97
CA SER A 247 4.27 -8.68 -18.46
C SER A 247 5.44 -8.35 -17.51
N ALA A 248 5.18 -8.35 -16.19
CA ALA A 248 6.20 -8.12 -15.18
C ALA A 248 7.21 -9.29 -15.14
N LEU A 249 6.72 -10.52 -15.25
CA LEU A 249 7.56 -11.71 -15.32
C LEU A 249 8.45 -11.73 -16.57
N ALA A 250 7.95 -11.34 -17.75
CA ALA A 250 8.77 -11.28 -18.97
C ALA A 250 9.97 -10.32 -18.83
N LYS A 251 9.76 -9.16 -18.19
CA LYS A 251 10.85 -8.21 -17.88
C LYS A 251 11.81 -8.77 -16.82
N PHE A 252 11.27 -9.46 -15.81
CA PHE A 252 12.06 -10.07 -14.74
C PHE A 252 12.95 -11.20 -15.28
N ASP A 253 12.43 -12.06 -16.15
CA ASP A 253 13.14 -13.19 -16.76
C ASP A 253 14.37 -12.77 -17.55
N SER A 254 14.34 -11.57 -18.15
CA SER A 254 15.46 -11.02 -18.91
C SER A 254 16.72 -10.83 -18.06
N ASN A 255 16.56 -10.62 -16.75
CA ASN A 255 17.66 -10.38 -15.81
C ASN A 255 17.82 -11.52 -14.78
N TYR A 256 16.74 -12.24 -14.46
CA TYR A 256 16.70 -13.24 -13.40
C TYR A 256 15.98 -14.53 -13.84
N PRO A 257 16.42 -15.20 -14.93
CA PRO A 257 15.67 -16.30 -15.54
C PRO A 257 15.44 -17.47 -14.57
N LYS A 258 16.43 -17.79 -13.72
CA LYS A 258 16.30 -18.87 -12.72
C LYS A 258 15.25 -18.53 -11.65
N LEU A 259 15.31 -17.32 -11.06
CA LEU A 259 14.30 -16.88 -10.09
C LEU A 259 12.91 -16.78 -10.72
N GLY A 260 12.83 -16.40 -12.00
CA GLY A 260 11.56 -16.34 -12.73
C GLY A 260 10.91 -17.71 -12.91
N ILE A 261 11.72 -18.75 -13.12
CA ILE A 261 11.27 -20.15 -13.12
C ILE A 261 10.82 -20.55 -11.71
N ASP A 262 11.63 -20.26 -10.69
CA ASP A 262 11.33 -20.65 -9.30
C ASP A 262 10.07 -19.97 -8.78
N LEU A 263 9.84 -18.69 -9.09
CA LEU A 263 8.61 -17.97 -8.77
C LEU A 263 7.39 -18.65 -9.42
N ARG A 264 7.44 -18.94 -10.72
CA ARG A 264 6.34 -19.66 -11.41
C ARG A 264 6.10 -21.05 -10.82
N HIS A 265 7.17 -21.75 -10.45
CA HIS A 265 7.08 -23.04 -9.78
C HIS A 265 6.35 -22.91 -8.44
N ILE A 266 6.72 -21.93 -7.60
CA ILE A 266 6.05 -21.69 -6.31
C ILE A 266 4.56 -21.38 -6.51
N LEU A 267 4.22 -20.50 -7.46
CA LEU A 267 2.83 -20.08 -7.71
C LEU A 267 1.93 -21.23 -8.16
N THR A 268 2.49 -22.23 -8.87
CA THR A 268 1.70 -23.30 -9.53
C THR A 268 1.82 -24.69 -8.88
N CYS A 269 2.90 -24.97 -8.17
CA CYS A 269 3.09 -26.28 -7.54
C CYS A 269 2.12 -26.49 -6.37
N ARG A 270 1.79 -27.75 -6.08
CA ARG A 270 0.90 -28.14 -4.97
C ARG A 270 1.33 -29.49 -4.41
N SER A 271 1.29 -29.67 -3.09
CA SER A 271 1.78 -30.89 -2.42
C SER A 271 0.94 -32.17 -2.65
N THR A 272 -0.26 -32.08 -3.24
CA THR A 272 -1.19 -33.22 -3.36
C THR A 272 -1.89 -33.33 -4.71
N ARG A 273 -1.43 -32.62 -5.74
CA ARG A 273 -2.11 -32.61 -7.05
C ARG A 273 -1.80 -33.88 -7.84
N ARG A 274 -2.85 -34.61 -8.24
CA ARG A 274 -2.79 -35.74 -9.20
C ARG A 274 -2.18 -35.34 -10.56
N TRP A 275 -2.26 -34.06 -10.90
CA TRP A 275 -1.73 -33.45 -12.13
C TRP A 275 -1.04 -32.13 -11.81
N GLY A 276 0.22 -31.97 -12.21
CA GLY A 276 1.04 -30.79 -11.92
C GLY A 276 2.39 -31.17 -11.30
N TYR A 277 3.09 -30.18 -10.74
CA TYR A 277 4.36 -30.42 -10.07
C TYR A 277 4.20 -30.33 -8.55
N GLU A 278 4.81 -31.28 -7.84
CA GLU A 278 5.07 -31.16 -6.41
C GLU A 278 6.08 -30.03 -6.15
N PRO A 279 6.11 -29.46 -4.93
CA PRO A 279 7.10 -28.46 -4.58
C PRO A 279 8.50 -29.10 -4.65
N LYS A 280 9.40 -28.52 -5.45
CA LYS A 280 10.77 -29.04 -5.68
C LYS A 280 11.84 -28.26 -4.93
N ILE A 281 11.47 -27.12 -4.35
CA ILE A 281 12.37 -26.24 -3.59
C ILE A 281 11.79 -25.99 -2.19
N PRO A 282 12.61 -25.95 -1.13
CA PRO A 282 12.15 -25.80 0.25
C PRO A 282 11.23 -24.59 0.49
N ILE A 283 11.54 -23.45 -0.13
CA ILE A 283 10.72 -22.24 0.01
C ILE A 283 9.30 -22.42 -0.55
N ALA A 284 9.11 -23.26 -1.57
CA ALA A 284 7.78 -23.56 -2.11
C ALA A 284 6.92 -24.33 -1.10
N HIS A 285 7.53 -25.25 -0.34
CA HIS A 285 6.83 -25.92 0.77
C HIS A 285 6.44 -24.93 1.87
N ALA A 286 7.33 -24.00 2.20
CA ALA A 286 7.07 -22.98 3.21
C ALA A 286 5.90 -22.08 2.82
N VAL A 287 5.81 -21.64 1.55
CA VAL A 287 4.68 -20.83 1.06
C VAL A 287 3.36 -21.60 1.16
N GLN A 288 3.33 -22.89 0.79
CA GLN A 288 2.11 -23.72 0.94
C GLN A 288 1.74 -24.02 2.39
N LEU A 289 2.71 -24.04 3.30
CA LEU A 289 2.44 -24.13 4.73
C LEU A 289 1.88 -22.82 5.26
N ALA A 290 2.43 -21.69 4.83
CA ALA A 290 1.98 -20.35 5.22
C ALA A 290 0.52 -20.10 4.80
N ASP A 291 0.16 -20.47 3.57
CA ASP A 291 -1.21 -20.42 3.05
C ASP A 291 -2.20 -21.21 3.93
N ARG A 292 -1.87 -22.48 4.24
CA ARG A 292 -2.68 -23.33 5.12
C ARG A 292 -2.79 -22.76 6.54
N LEU A 293 -1.70 -22.24 7.09
CA LEU A 293 -1.70 -21.65 8.44
C LEU A 293 -2.54 -20.37 8.52
N SER A 294 -2.49 -19.49 7.51
CA SER A 294 -3.35 -18.30 7.44
C SER A 294 -4.83 -18.73 7.37
N SER A 295 -5.12 -19.75 6.56
CA SER A 295 -6.47 -20.33 6.44
C SER A 295 -7.03 -20.83 7.78
N ASP A 296 -6.23 -21.57 8.55
CA ASP A 296 -6.63 -22.17 9.82
C ASP A 296 -6.74 -21.16 10.97
N ARG A 297 -5.86 -20.16 11.00
CA ARG A 297 -5.87 -19.11 12.04
C ARG A 297 -7.18 -18.33 12.07
N ASN A 298 -7.75 -18.03 10.91
CA ASN A 298 -9.01 -17.29 10.85
C ASN A 298 -10.26 -18.13 11.19
N LEU A 299 -10.22 -19.45 10.99
CA LEU A 299 -11.27 -20.34 11.50
C LEU A 299 -11.35 -20.30 13.04
N LYS A 300 -10.20 -20.24 13.72
CA LYS A 300 -10.16 -20.11 15.20
C LYS A 300 -10.62 -18.74 15.70
N ARG A 301 -10.34 -17.64 14.98
CA ARG A 301 -10.88 -16.31 15.35
C ARG A 301 -12.39 -16.22 15.16
N ALA A 302 -12.93 -16.85 14.11
CA ALA A 302 -14.37 -16.87 13.86
C ALA A 302 -15.16 -17.72 14.89
N SER A 303 -14.54 -18.73 15.49
CA SER A 303 -15.17 -19.57 16.52
C SER A 303 -15.14 -18.97 17.94
N HIS A 304 -14.35 -17.92 18.19
CA HIS A 304 -14.28 -17.21 19.47
C HIS A 304 -15.11 -15.92 19.47
N LYS A 305 -16.38 -15.98 19.03
CA LYS A 305 -17.35 -14.94 19.42
C LYS A 305 -17.67 -15.12 20.92
N PRO A 306 -17.59 -14.08 21.77
CA PRO A 306 -18.00 -14.20 23.15
C PRO A 306 -19.48 -14.60 23.20
N LEU A 307 -19.79 -15.63 23.99
CA LEU A 307 -21.16 -16.01 24.31
C LEU A 307 -21.89 -14.77 24.80
N SER A 308 -22.95 -14.37 24.09
CA SER A 308 -23.84 -13.31 24.55
C SER A 308 -24.37 -13.68 25.94
N ALA A 309 -24.20 -12.77 26.89
CA ALA A 309 -24.60 -12.95 28.28
C ALA A 309 -26.08 -13.39 28.38
N PRO A 310 -26.44 -14.25 29.35
CA PRO A 310 -27.81 -14.71 29.50
C PRO A 310 -28.73 -13.52 29.79
N HIS A 311 -29.80 -13.41 29.00
CA HIS A 311 -30.88 -12.46 29.25
C HIS A 311 -31.45 -12.70 30.66
N HIS A 312 -31.26 -11.73 31.56
CA HIS A 312 -32.02 -11.67 32.79
C HIS A 312 -33.50 -11.52 32.44
N LEU A 313 -34.27 -12.58 32.65
CA LEU A 313 -35.72 -12.53 32.72
C LEU A 313 -36.08 -11.68 33.94
N SER A 314 -36.66 -10.51 33.69
CA SER A 314 -37.36 -9.71 34.67
C SER A 314 -38.58 -10.49 35.15
N ALA A 315 -38.56 -10.93 36.41
CA ALA A 315 -39.76 -11.30 37.13
C ALA A 315 -40.46 -10.01 37.57
N SER A 316 -41.61 -9.72 36.97
CA SER A 316 -42.59 -8.78 37.52
C SER A 316 -43.67 -9.59 38.23
N LEU A 317 -44.05 -9.09 39.41
CA LEU A 317 -45.13 -9.55 40.28
C LEU A 317 -46.47 -9.76 39.56
#